data_AF-A0A1I0HM32-F1
#
_entry.id   AF-A0A1I0HM32-F1
#
_cell.length_a   1.000
_cell.length_b   1.000
_cell.length_c   1.000
_cell.angle_alpha   90.00
_cell.angle_beta   90.00
_cell.angle_gamma   90.00
#
_symmetry.space_group_name_H-M   'P 1'
#
loop_
_entity.id
_entity.type
_entity.pdbx_description
1 polymer ?
#
loop_
_entity_poly.entity_id
_entity_poly.type
_entity_poly.pdbx_seq_one_letter_code
_entity_poly.pdbx_strand_id
1 'polypeptide(L)'
;MNTLTRKDAYFKGRYDEQVILLEGKELGISKRQLKEITELHNKGMHYKQISKRVKRDPIEVIVALLHQVDRKKPMKPFAYLFKDGGQDE
;
A
#
# COMPACT_ATOMS: atom_id res chain seq x y z
N MET A 1 -7.05 18.94 34.82
CA MET A 1 -5.76 18.93 34.08
C MET A 1 -4.72 18.26 34.97
N ASN A 2 -3.89 17.33 34.52
CA ASN A 2 -3.24 17.26 33.22
C ASN A 2 -3.13 15.83 32.68
N THR A 3 -3.63 15.63 31.46
CA THR A 3 -3.50 14.41 30.65
C THR A 3 -2.17 14.45 29.90
N LEU A 4 -1.14 13.76 30.41
CA LEU A 4 -0.01 13.35 29.59
C LEU A 4 0.13 11.83 29.61
N THR A 5 -0.59 11.26 28.65
CA THR A 5 -0.48 9.93 28.09
C THR A 5 0.98 9.57 27.81
N ARG A 6 1.43 8.54 28.51
CA ARG A 6 2.74 7.87 28.40
C ARG A 6 2.85 7.19 27.02
N LYS A 7 3.21 7.96 26.00
CA LYS A 7 3.53 7.48 24.63
C LYS A 7 4.95 6.88 24.52
N ASP A 8 5.66 6.75 25.63
CA ASP A 8 7.11 6.50 25.62
C ASP A 8 7.52 5.03 25.81
N ALA A 9 6.63 4.08 25.54
CA ALA A 9 6.87 2.67 25.85
C ALA A 9 7.19 1.75 24.65
N TYR A 10 7.28 2.26 23.42
CA TYR A 10 7.34 1.37 22.25
C TYR A 10 8.73 1.09 21.66
N PHE A 11 9.76 1.89 21.91
CA PHE A 11 11.01 1.72 21.14
C PHE A 11 12.27 1.96 21.99
N LYS A 12 12.68 0.92 22.72
CA LYS A 12 14.04 0.81 23.31
C LYS A 12 14.82 -0.31 22.61
N GLY A 13 15.17 -0.09 21.34
CA GLY A 13 16.03 -0.98 20.56
C GLY A 13 16.85 -0.16 19.57
N ARG A 14 18.13 -0.51 19.39
CA ARG A 14 19.13 0.25 18.63
C ARG A 14 18.71 0.48 17.16
N TYR A 15 18.80 1.73 16.72
CA TYR A 15 18.28 2.29 15.46
C TYR A 15 19.25 2.25 14.28
N ASP A 16 20.37 1.55 14.37
CA ASP A 16 21.52 1.88 13.50
C ASP A 16 21.36 1.43 12.03
N GLU A 17 20.31 0.70 11.63
CA GLU A 17 20.14 0.23 10.24
C GLU A 17 18.68 0.18 9.70
N GLN A 18 17.67 0.78 10.36
CA GLN A 18 16.28 0.66 9.89
C GLN A 18 15.53 1.99 9.85
N VAL A 19 14.95 2.28 8.68
CA VAL A 19 14.08 3.44 8.44
C VAL A 19 12.63 3.04 8.72
N ILE A 20 11.96 3.77 9.62
CA ILE A 20 10.52 3.59 9.84
C ILE A 20 9.79 4.18 8.63
N LEU A 21 9.27 3.32 7.74
CA LEU A 21 8.68 3.76 6.48
C LEU A 21 7.32 4.46 6.64
N LEU A 22 6.59 4.20 7.74
CA LEU A 22 5.23 4.72 7.97
C LEU A 22 4.97 5.00 9.47
N GLU A 23 5.84 5.76 10.13
CA GLU A 23 5.56 6.26 11.48
C GLU A 23 4.49 7.36 11.41
N GLY A 24 3.37 7.19 12.11
CA GLY A 24 2.33 8.22 12.25
C GLY A 24 1.41 8.45 11.04
N LYS A 25 1.47 7.61 9.99
CA LYS A 25 0.54 7.71 8.85
C LYS A 25 -0.68 6.81 9.05
N GLU A 26 -1.81 7.41 9.39
CA GLU A 26 -3.13 6.78 9.26
C GLU A 26 -3.55 6.80 7.79
N LEU A 27 -3.23 5.72 7.06
CA LEU A 27 -3.55 5.63 5.63
C LEU A 27 -5.05 5.38 5.43
N GLY A 28 -5.81 6.47 5.34
CA GLY A 28 -7.27 6.48 5.19
C GLY A 28 -7.70 6.19 3.75
N ILE A 29 -7.94 4.92 3.43
CA ILE A 29 -8.53 4.49 2.15
C ILE A 29 -9.95 3.95 2.40
N SER A 30 -10.93 4.49 1.66
CA SER A 30 -12.30 3.99 1.74
C SER A 30 -12.39 2.54 1.25
N LYS A 31 -13.28 1.74 1.83
CA LYS A 31 -13.51 0.33 1.40
C LYS A 31 -13.78 0.22 -0.10
N ARG A 32 -14.49 1.20 -0.68
CA ARG A 32 -14.79 1.27 -2.12
C ARG A 32 -13.51 1.45 -2.95
N GLN A 33 -12.65 2.41 -2.58
CA GLN A 33 -11.38 2.63 -3.27
C GLN A 33 -10.43 1.45 -3.11
N LEU A 34 -10.37 0.83 -1.93
CA LEU A 34 -9.56 -0.36 -1.69
C LEU A 34 -9.99 -1.53 -2.59
N LYS A 35 -11.31 -1.73 -2.74
CA LYS A 35 -11.90 -2.72 -3.65
C LYS A 35 -11.51 -2.42 -5.10
N GLU A 36 -11.67 -1.17 -5.54
CA GLU A 36 -11.32 -0.74 -6.90
C GLU A 36 -9.83 -0.96 -7.21
N ILE A 37 -8.93 -0.57 -6.30
CA ILE A 37 -7.48 -0.80 -6.43
C ILE A 37 -7.18 -2.30 -6.61
N THR A 38 -7.81 -3.15 -5.81
CA THR A 38 -7.62 -4.61 -5.84
C THR A 38 -8.09 -5.20 -7.18
N GLU A 39 -9.26 -4.77 -7.66
CA GLU A 39 -9.82 -5.23 -8.93
C GLU A 39 -8.96 -4.81 -10.13
N LEU A 40 -8.48 -3.57 -10.15
CA LEU A 40 -7.61 -3.08 -11.22
C LEU A 40 -6.27 -3.83 -11.25
N HIS A 41 -5.66 -4.07 -10.08
CA HIS A 41 -4.44 -4.87 -9.97
C HIS A 41 -4.65 -6.31 -10.45
N ASN A 42 -5.77 -6.94 -10.06
CA ASN A 42 -6.11 -8.30 -10.50
C ASN A 42 -6.38 -8.40 -12.00
N LYS A 43 -6.82 -7.31 -12.65
CA LYS A 43 -6.92 -7.18 -14.11
C LYS A 43 -5.57 -7.00 -14.80
N GLY A 44 -4.47 -6.91 -14.04
CA GLY A 44 -3.12 -6.70 -14.58
C GLY A 44 -2.77 -5.22 -14.80
N MET A 45 -3.46 -4.28 -14.15
CA MET A 45 -3.06 -2.88 -14.23
C MET A 45 -1.87 -2.61 -13.29
N HIS A 46 -0.86 -1.89 -13.79
CA HIS A 46 0.29 -1.51 -12.98
C HIS A 46 -0.08 -0.44 -11.94
N TYR A 47 0.51 -0.48 -10.73
CA TYR A 47 0.14 0.43 -9.63
C TYR A 47 0.25 1.93 -9.99
N LYS A 48 1.20 2.32 -10.86
CA LYS A 48 1.31 3.71 -11.38
C LYS A 48 0.14 4.12 -12.29
N GLN A 49 -0.49 3.17 -12.97
CA GLN A 49 -1.70 3.43 -13.78
C GLN A 49 -2.92 3.48 -12.86
N ILE A 50 -2.99 2.57 -11.86
CA ILE A 50 -4.03 2.58 -10.84
C ILE A 50 -4.03 3.91 -10.08
N SER A 51 -2.86 4.41 -9.68
CA SER A 51 -2.71 5.67 -8.93
C SER A 51 -3.30 6.86 -9.67
N LYS A 52 -3.05 6.96 -10.98
CA LYS A 52 -3.66 7.98 -11.86
C LYS A 52 -5.19 7.84 -11.90
N ARG A 53 -5.70 6.60 -11.98
CA ARG A 53 -7.14 6.32 -12.08
C ARG A 53 -7.90 6.63 -10.78
N VAL A 54 -7.37 6.20 -9.64
CA VAL A 54 -8.01 6.41 -8.33
C VAL A 54 -7.63 7.74 -7.66
N LYS A 55 -6.80 8.55 -8.34
CA LYS A 55 -6.30 9.86 -7.91
C LYS A 55 -5.64 9.80 -6.52
N ARG A 56 -4.71 8.86 -6.35
CA ARG A 56 -3.93 8.64 -5.12
C ARG A 56 -2.45 8.60 -5.41
N ASP A 57 -1.64 8.78 -4.37
CA ASP A 57 -0.20 8.64 -4.50
C ASP A 57 0.17 7.17 -4.84
N PRO A 58 1.13 6.91 -5.74
CA PRO A 58 1.54 5.54 -6.07
C PRO A 58 1.97 4.70 -4.86
N ILE A 59 2.57 5.32 -3.83
CA ILE A 59 2.96 4.63 -2.60
C ILE A 59 1.74 4.25 -1.78
N GLU A 60 0.71 5.11 -1.70
CA GLU A 60 -0.56 4.76 -1.05
C GLU A 60 -1.21 3.54 -1.72
N VAL A 61 -1.15 3.46 -3.05
CA VAL A 61 -1.66 2.30 -3.81
C VAL A 61 -0.87 1.03 -3.48
N ILE A 62 0.47 1.12 -3.39
CA ILE A 62 1.31 -0.03 -2.99
C ILE A 62 0.94 -0.49 -1.58
N VAL A 63 0.82 0.43 -0.62
CA VAL A 63 0.44 0.09 0.76
C VAL A 63 -0.96 -0.53 0.81
N ALA A 64 -1.90 -0.02 0.02
CA ALA A 64 -3.25 -0.60 -0.09
C ALA A 64 -3.23 -2.06 -0.59
N LEU A 65 -2.39 -2.35 -1.59
CA LEU A 65 -2.24 -3.70 -2.14
C LEU A 65 -1.54 -4.63 -1.13
N LEU A 66 -0.50 -4.16 -0.43
CA LEU A 66 0.16 -4.91 0.65
C LEU A 66 -0.81 -5.25 1.79
N HIS A 67 -1.66 -4.29 2.18
CA HIS A 67 -2.71 -4.52 3.17
C HIS A 67 -3.67 -5.64 2.77
N GLN A 68 -4.00 -5.75 1.48
CA GLN A 68 -4.90 -6.80 0.98
C GLN A 68 -4.23 -8.17 0.94
N VAL A 69 -2.92 -8.23 0.67
CA VAL A 69 -2.11 -9.45 0.78
C VAL A 69 -2.05 -9.95 2.22
N ASP A 70 -1.78 -9.05 3.18
CA ASP A 70 -1.78 -9.37 4.61
C ASP A 70 -3.13 -9.96 5.07
N ARG A 71 -4.23 -9.44 4.54
CA ARG A 71 -5.59 -9.96 4.78
C ARG A 71 -5.96 -11.20 3.99
N LYS A 72 -4.98 -11.86 3.35
CA LYS A 72 -5.14 -13.10 2.56
C LYS A 72 -6.23 -12.97 1.48
N LYS A 73 -6.39 -11.78 0.89
CA LYS A 73 -7.33 -11.61 -0.23
C LYS A 73 -6.77 -12.25 -1.50
N PRO A 74 -7.64 -12.86 -2.34
CA PRO A 74 -7.20 -13.42 -3.61
C PRO A 74 -6.70 -12.29 -4.51
N MET A 75 -5.40 -12.29 -4.75
CA MET A 75 -4.73 -11.25 -5.52
C MET A 75 -3.68 -11.83 -6.45
N LYS A 76 -3.49 -11.16 -7.59
CA LYS A 76 -2.39 -11.45 -8.49
C LYS A 76 -1.05 -11.08 -7.80
N PRO A 77 -0.01 -11.92 -7.88
CA PRO A 77 1.30 -11.60 -7.32
C PRO A 77 1.86 -10.29 -7.88
N PHE A 78 2.55 -9.50 -7.04
CA PHE A 78 3.25 -8.29 -7.48
C PHE A 78 4.32 -8.59 -8.54
N ALA A 79 4.98 -9.74 -8.42
CA ALA A 79 6.03 -10.20 -9.33
C ALA A 79 5.49 -11.02 -10.51
N TYR A 80 4.25 -10.78 -10.96
CA TYR A 80 3.81 -11.34 -12.24
C TYR A 80 4.49 -10.54 -13.35
N LEU A 81 5.65 -11.03 -13.81
CA LEU A 81 6.29 -10.60 -15.04
C LEU A 81 5.21 -10.58 -16.13
N PHE A 82 4.86 -9.39 -16.61
CA PHE A 82 4.26 -9.30 -17.93
C PHE A 82 5.33 -9.86 -18.86
N LYS A 83 5.07 -11.01 -19.49
CA LYS A 83 5.69 -11.21 -20.80
C LYS A 83 5.24 -10.00 -21.60
N ASP A 84 6.19 -9.20 -22.06
CA ASP A 84 5.93 -8.16 -23.05
C ASP A 84 5.28 -8.83 -24.27
N GLY A 85 3.96 -8.88 -24.25
CA GLY A 85 3.11 -9.25 -25.37
C GLY A 85 2.53 -7.94 -25.84
N GLY A 86 3.07 -7.47 -26.97
CA GLY A 86 2.91 -6.09 -27.44
C GLY A 86 1.47 -5.64 -27.70
N GLN A 87 1.37 -4.32 -27.82
CA GLN A 87 0.59 -3.65 -28.86
C GLN A 87 1.08 -2.21 -28.94
N ASP A 88 1.76 -1.92 -30.05
CA ASP A 88 1.47 -0.81 -30.97
C ASP A 88 0.94 0.48 -30.34
N GLU A 89 1.84 1.46 -30.16
CA GLU A 89 1.91 2.75 -30.90
C GLU A 89 3.05 3.62 -30.35
#